data_AF-A0A9D8Y1B2-F1
#
_entry.id   AF-A0A9D8Y1B2-F1
#
_cell.length_a   1.000
_cell.length_b   1.000
_cell.length_c   1.000
_cell.angle_alpha   90.00
_cell.angle_beta   90.00
_cell.angle_gamma   90.00
#
_symmetry.space_group_name_H-M   'P 1'
#
loop_
_entity.id
_entity.type
_entity.pdbx_description
1 polymer ?
#
loop_
_entity_poly.entity_id
_entity_poly.type
_entity_poly.pdbx_seq_one_letter_code
_entity_poly.pdbx_strand_id
1 'polypeptide(L)'
;MKTRIELKPRKGTDRLSFGDTRASTRAVLGASYESFKRTPTAELPCDAYEEGSVFLYFRKPDILEAIEFASPARPTLNGRALLDMSYEELKNFIVCLDPKAEFEPDGLTSIELGLGVYAPEAGDDGAEVESIMVFRDGYYDS
;
A
#
# COMPACT_ATOMS: atom_id res chain seq x y z
N MET A 1 9.28 -8.87 -15.84
CA MET A 1 8.01 -9.53 -15.44
C MET A 1 7.51 -8.80 -14.21
N LYS A 2 6.26 -8.29 -14.18
CA LYS A 2 5.73 -7.59 -12.99
C LYS A 2 5.61 -8.59 -11.83
N THR A 3 6.13 -8.25 -10.65
CA THR A 3 6.04 -9.13 -9.47
C THR A 3 4.64 -9.04 -8.88
N ARG A 4 3.93 -10.17 -8.85
CA ARG A 4 2.63 -10.29 -8.18
C ARG A 4 2.83 -10.41 -6.67
N ILE A 5 2.09 -9.62 -5.90
CA ILE A 5 2.14 -9.59 -4.44
C ILE A 5 0.71 -9.65 -3.92
N GLU A 6 0.34 -10.72 -3.22
CA GLU A 6 -1.02 -10.83 -2.67
C GLU A 6 -1.10 -10.05 -1.35
N LEU A 7 -2.01 -9.09 -1.28
CA LEU A 7 -2.30 -8.32 -0.08
C LEU A 7 -3.06 -9.18 0.93
N LYS A 8 -2.66 -9.07 2.19
CA LYS A 8 -3.38 -9.64 3.33
C LYS A 8 -3.89 -8.48 4.18
N PRO A 9 -5.18 -8.13 4.06
CA PRO A 9 -5.80 -7.03 4.81
C PRO A 9 -5.36 -6.99 6.27
N ARG A 10 -4.90 -5.82 6.73
CA ARG A 10 -4.43 -5.55 8.11
C ARG A 10 -3.26 -6.40 8.61
N LYS A 11 -2.67 -7.24 7.75
CA LYS A 11 -1.58 -8.18 8.09
C LYS A 11 -0.32 -7.95 7.27
N GLY A 12 -0.41 -7.31 6.10
CA GLY A 12 0.70 -7.06 5.19
C GLY A 12 0.45 -7.71 3.84
N THR A 13 1.32 -8.66 3.46
CA THR A 13 1.30 -9.36 2.18
C THR A 13 1.54 -10.86 2.34
N ASP A 14 1.59 -11.59 1.24
CA ASP A 14 2.08 -12.96 1.17
C ASP A 14 3.56 -13.12 1.52
N ARG A 15 4.37 -12.05 1.42
CA ARG A 15 5.82 -12.08 1.66
C ARG A 15 6.27 -11.41 2.95
N LEU A 16 5.61 -10.33 3.34
CA LEU A 16 5.96 -9.48 4.48
C LEU A 16 4.75 -9.33 5.40
N SER A 17 4.97 -9.33 6.71
CA SER A 17 3.92 -9.14 7.71
C SER A 17 4.15 -7.88 8.52
N PHE A 18 3.08 -7.19 8.91
CA PHE A 18 3.21 -6.09 9.87
C PHE A 18 3.76 -6.60 11.19
N GLY A 19 4.66 -5.80 11.79
CA GLY A 19 5.46 -6.21 12.95
C GLY A 19 6.82 -6.82 12.59
N ASP A 20 7.08 -7.17 11.32
CA ASP A 20 8.42 -7.55 10.88
C ASP A 20 9.41 -6.41 11.13
N THR A 21 10.61 -6.74 11.61
CA THR A 21 11.68 -5.75 11.77
C THR A 21 12.19 -5.29 10.41
N ARG A 22 12.68 -4.05 10.31
CA ARG A 22 13.31 -3.56 9.07
C ARG A 22 14.43 -4.46 8.56
N ALA A 23 15.23 -5.03 9.46
CA ALA A 23 16.27 -5.99 9.09
C ALA A 23 15.70 -7.26 8.44
N SER A 24 14.58 -7.78 8.97
CA SER A 24 13.88 -8.93 8.39
C SER A 24 13.31 -8.62 7.01
N THR A 25 12.63 -7.48 6.85
CA THR A 25 12.02 -7.10 5.56
C THR A 25 13.06 -6.96 4.45
N ARG A 26 14.22 -6.33 4.75
CA ARG A 26 15.35 -6.23 3.82
C ARG A 26 15.91 -7.59 3.44
N ALA A 27 16.05 -8.51 4.40
CA ALA A 27 16.53 -9.87 4.13
C ALA A 27 15.56 -10.65 3.24
N VAL A 28 14.25 -10.49 3.43
CA VAL A 28 13.21 -11.13 2.60
C VAL A 28 13.20 -10.59 1.17
N LEU A 29 13.32 -9.26 1.01
CA LEU A 29 13.26 -8.65 -0.31
C LEU A 29 14.56 -8.82 -1.10
N GLY A 30 15.72 -8.84 -0.43
CA GLY A 30 17.03 -9.13 -1.03
C GLY A 30 17.44 -8.17 -2.15
N ALA A 31 16.73 -7.05 -2.32
CA ALA A 31 16.92 -6.06 -3.37
C ALA A 31 17.58 -4.78 -2.81
N SER A 32 18.15 -3.97 -3.70
CA SER A 32 18.66 -2.65 -3.33
C SER A 32 17.51 -1.76 -2.86
N TYR A 33 17.77 -0.99 -1.81
CA TYR A 33 16.83 -0.02 -1.26
C TYR A 33 17.54 1.30 -0.98
N GLU A 34 16.78 2.38 -1.00
CA GLU A 34 17.17 3.68 -0.44
C GLU A 34 16.32 3.97 0.80
N SER A 35 16.92 4.53 1.85
CA SER A 35 16.20 4.95 3.04
C SER A 35 16.11 6.47 3.13
N PHE A 36 14.89 7.01 3.16
CA PHE A 36 14.66 8.45 3.31
C PHE A 36 13.34 8.75 3.99
N LYS A 37 13.20 9.97 4.52
CA LYS A 37 11.93 10.44 5.08
C LYS A 37 11.01 10.90 3.96
N ARG A 38 9.82 10.28 3.86
CA ARG A 38 8.81 10.64 2.85
C ARG A 38 8.28 12.07 3.02
N THR A 39 8.18 12.51 4.27
CA THR A 39 7.85 13.88 4.65
C THR A 39 8.81 14.39 5.73
N PRO A 40 8.98 15.71 5.91
CA PRO A 40 9.83 16.25 6.97
C PRO A 40 9.43 15.80 8.38
N THR A 41 8.13 15.52 8.58
CA THR A 41 7.54 15.13 9.87
C THR A 41 7.53 13.62 10.11
N ALA A 42 7.89 12.80 9.12
CA ALA A 42 7.91 11.34 9.28
C ALA A 42 8.82 10.93 10.46
N GLU A 43 8.30 10.06 11.34
CA GLU A 43 9.01 9.62 12.54
C GLU A 43 10.28 8.84 12.18
N LEU A 44 10.14 7.87 11.26
CA LEU A 44 11.23 7.05 10.73
C LEU A 44 11.32 7.19 9.21
N PRO A 45 12.52 6.97 8.61
CA PRO A 45 12.63 6.86 7.16
C PRO A 45 11.87 5.63 6.65
N CYS A 46 11.28 5.73 5.46
CA CYS A 46 10.83 4.57 4.69
C CYS A 46 12.02 3.88 4.00
N ASP A 47 11.83 2.63 3.58
CA ASP A 47 12.73 1.99 2.61
C ASP A 47 12.03 1.95 1.25
N ALA A 48 12.65 2.53 0.23
CA ALA A 48 12.16 2.53 -1.15
C ALA A 48 12.92 1.51 -2.00
N TYR A 49 12.18 0.63 -2.66
CA TYR A 49 12.69 -0.38 -3.57
C TYR A 49 12.31 0.03 -4.99
N GLU A 50 13.17 0.81 -5.64
CA GLU A 50 12.89 1.48 -6.92
C GLU A 50 12.51 0.50 -8.04
N GLU A 51 13.22 -0.63 -8.17
CA GLU A 51 12.96 -1.61 -9.23
C GLU A 51 11.51 -2.15 -9.19
N GLY A 52 10.94 -2.24 -7.99
CA GLY A 52 9.58 -2.73 -7.76
C GLY A 52 8.54 -1.63 -7.55
N SER A 53 8.94 -0.36 -7.45
CA SER A 53 8.08 0.74 -6.98
C SER A 53 7.34 0.38 -5.68
N VAL A 54 8.09 -0.11 -4.68
CA VAL A 54 7.55 -0.50 -3.37
C VAL A 54 8.17 0.36 -2.27
N PHE A 55 7.35 0.91 -1.38
CA PHE A 55 7.80 1.67 -0.22
C PHE A 55 7.36 0.95 1.06
N LEU A 56 8.30 0.73 1.97
CA LEU A 56 8.04 0.16 3.29
C LEU A 56 8.10 1.26 4.35
N TYR A 57 7.02 1.41 5.12
CA TYR A 57 6.90 2.37 6.21
C TYR A 57 7.02 1.67 7.56
N PHE A 58 7.67 2.35 8.50
CA PHE A 58 8.04 1.79 9.79
C PHE A 58 7.66 2.74 10.92
N ARG A 59 7.24 2.15 12.04
CA ARG A 59 7.10 2.83 13.33
C ARG A 59 8.15 2.34 14.31
N LYS A 60 8.33 3.08 15.41
CA LYS A 60 9.13 2.59 16.54
C LYS A 60 8.59 1.24 17.04
N PRO A 61 9.47 0.27 17.39
CA PRO A 61 10.93 0.38 17.48
C PRO A 61 11.68 -0.06 16.20
N ASP A 62 11.20 0.32 15.01
CA ASP A 62 11.68 -0.08 13.67
C ASP A 62 11.03 -1.36 13.11
N ILE A 63 9.70 -1.39 13.20
CA ILE A 63 8.84 -2.47 12.72
C ILE A 63 7.91 -1.98 11.60
N LEU A 64 7.67 -2.85 10.62
CA LEU A 64 6.85 -2.58 9.45
C LEU A 64 5.40 -2.31 9.86
N GLU A 65 4.81 -1.24 9.32
CA GLU A 65 3.41 -0.87 9.61
C GLU A 65 2.56 -0.55 8.38
N ALA A 66 3.18 -0.18 7.27
CA ALA A 66 2.49 0.00 5.99
C ALA A 66 3.42 -0.32 4.82
N ILE A 67 2.81 -0.72 3.71
CA ILE A 67 3.48 -0.96 2.44
C ILE A 67 2.71 -0.25 1.35
N GLU A 68 3.38 0.56 0.55
CA GLU A 68 2.81 1.22 -0.62
C GLU A 68 3.42 0.64 -1.91
N PHE A 69 2.57 0.48 -2.91
CA PHE A 69 2.87 -0.07 -4.21
C PHE A 69 2.46 0.92 -5.29
N ALA A 70 3.35 1.21 -6.21
CA ALA A 70 3.03 1.89 -7.47
C ALA A 70 3.48 1.02 -8.66
N SER A 71 3.11 1.41 -9.88
CA SER A 71 3.60 0.72 -11.08
C SER A 71 5.15 0.73 -11.10
N PRO A 72 5.84 -0.40 -11.37
CA PRO A 72 5.35 -1.62 -12.02
C PRO A 72 4.94 -2.75 -11.07
N ALA A 73 4.80 -2.51 -9.75
CA ALA A 73 4.26 -3.51 -8.83
C ALA A 73 2.89 -4.00 -9.29
N ARG A 74 2.54 -5.22 -8.86
CA ARG A 74 1.22 -5.79 -9.13
C ARG A 74 0.58 -6.32 -7.84
N PRO A 75 0.16 -5.42 -6.93
CA PRO A 75 -0.57 -5.82 -5.74
C PRO A 75 -1.90 -6.45 -6.14
N THR A 76 -2.21 -7.62 -5.58
CA THR A 76 -3.47 -8.32 -5.81
C THR A 76 -4.24 -8.52 -4.52
N LEU A 77 -5.57 -8.40 -4.58
CA LEU A 77 -6.47 -8.75 -3.47
C LEU A 77 -7.59 -9.62 -4.01
N ASN A 78 -7.79 -10.80 -3.42
CA ASN A 78 -8.79 -11.78 -3.87
C ASN A 78 -8.63 -12.11 -5.37
N GLY A 79 -7.38 -12.20 -5.84
CA GLY A 79 -7.05 -12.51 -7.24
C GLY A 79 -7.23 -11.35 -8.24
N ARG A 80 -7.62 -10.15 -7.79
CA ARG A 80 -7.75 -8.94 -8.62
C ARG A 80 -6.48 -8.09 -8.53
N ALA A 81 -5.92 -7.66 -9.66
CA ALA A 81 -4.75 -6.78 -9.70
C ALA A 81 -5.20 -5.32 -9.60
N LEU A 82 -4.91 -4.68 -8.46
CA LEU A 82 -5.55 -3.42 -8.07
C LEU A 82 -5.05 -2.23 -8.90
N LEU A 83 -3.76 -2.21 -9.25
CA LEU A 83 -3.16 -1.19 -10.13
C LEU A 83 -3.45 -1.42 -11.62
N ASP A 84 -4.08 -2.54 -12.00
CA ASP A 84 -4.49 -2.78 -13.39
C ASP A 84 -5.98 -2.38 -13.63
N MET A 85 -6.67 -1.86 -12.61
CA MET A 85 -8.08 -1.42 -12.67
C MET A 85 -8.17 0.09 -12.90
N SER A 86 -9.28 0.54 -13.47
CA SER A 86 -9.65 1.96 -13.33
C SER A 86 -10.02 2.28 -11.89
N TYR A 87 -9.96 3.55 -11.50
CA TYR A 87 -10.40 3.98 -10.18
C TYR A 87 -11.87 3.61 -9.91
N GLU A 88 -12.75 3.76 -10.91
CA GLU A 88 -14.17 3.41 -10.78
C GLU A 88 -14.37 1.91 -10.52
N GLU A 89 -13.66 1.05 -11.26
CA GLU A 89 -13.70 -0.40 -11.06
C GLU A 89 -13.19 -0.80 -9.67
N LEU A 90 -12.05 -0.23 -9.26
CA LEU A 90 -11.46 -0.48 -7.94
C LEU A 90 -12.38 0.00 -6.82
N LYS A 91 -12.94 1.20 -6.95
CA LYS A 91 -13.91 1.76 -6.01
C LYS A 91 -15.11 0.82 -5.82
N ASN A 92 -15.72 0.38 -6.91
CA ASN A 92 -16.85 -0.54 -6.84
C ASN A 92 -16.46 -1.87 -6.19
N PHE A 93 -15.28 -2.39 -6.51
CA PHE A 93 -14.74 -3.58 -5.87
C PHE A 93 -14.54 -3.42 -4.36
N ILE A 94 -13.95 -2.31 -3.92
CA ILE A 94 -13.74 -2.03 -2.49
C ILE A 94 -15.07 -1.84 -1.77
N VAL A 95 -16.05 -1.12 -2.33
CA VAL A 95 -17.39 -0.94 -1.73
C VAL A 95 -18.10 -2.28 -1.51
N CYS A 96 -17.93 -3.26 -2.42
CA CYS A 96 -18.48 -4.59 -2.22
C CYS A 96 -17.85 -5.34 -1.03
N LEU A 97 -16.60 -5.05 -0.69
CA LEU A 97 -15.88 -5.67 0.43
C LEU A 97 -16.07 -4.89 1.73
N ASP A 98 -16.11 -3.56 1.66
CA ASP A 98 -16.28 -2.64 2.76
C ASP A 98 -17.21 -1.47 2.34
N PRO A 99 -18.51 -1.56 2.64
CA PRO A 99 -19.47 -0.50 2.37
C PRO A 99 -19.23 0.80 3.16
N LYS A 100 -18.29 0.80 4.12
CA LYS A 100 -17.95 1.97 4.95
C LYS A 100 -16.64 2.65 4.53
N ALA A 101 -16.07 2.25 3.39
CA ALA A 101 -14.90 2.93 2.84
C ALA A 101 -15.15 4.45 2.72
N GLU A 102 -14.15 5.22 3.10
CA GLU A 102 -14.15 6.67 3.09
C GLU A 102 -13.65 7.17 1.75
N PHE A 103 -14.32 8.16 1.17
CA PHE A 103 -14.00 8.71 -0.16
C PHE A 103 -13.41 10.11 -0.04
N GLU A 104 -12.31 10.31 -0.73
CA GLU A 104 -11.55 11.55 -0.74
C GLU A 104 -11.45 12.07 -2.18
N PRO A 105 -11.16 13.37 -2.40
CA PRO A 105 -11.04 13.92 -3.76
C PRO A 105 -9.97 13.23 -4.61
N ASP A 106 -8.95 12.66 -3.97
CA ASP A 106 -7.77 12.03 -4.58
C ASP A 106 -7.69 10.52 -4.32
N GLY A 107 -8.81 9.89 -3.93
CA GLY A 107 -8.86 8.45 -3.74
C GLY A 107 -9.88 7.96 -2.72
N LEU A 108 -9.52 6.89 -2.01
CA LEU A 108 -10.34 6.31 -0.96
C LEU A 108 -9.49 5.58 0.08
N THR A 109 -10.07 5.43 1.27
CA THR A 109 -9.47 4.70 2.39
C THR A 109 -10.49 3.71 2.97
N SER A 110 -10.10 2.45 3.12
CA SER A 110 -10.86 1.42 3.83
C SER A 110 -10.12 1.02 5.10
N ILE A 111 -10.63 1.46 6.24
CA ILE A 111 -10.09 1.08 7.56
C ILE A 111 -10.34 -0.41 7.85
N GLU A 112 -11.47 -0.97 7.39
CA GLU A 112 -11.78 -2.40 7.62
C GLU A 112 -10.82 -3.33 6.86
N LEU A 113 -10.37 -2.92 5.67
CA LEU A 113 -9.40 -3.70 4.88
C LEU A 113 -7.95 -3.31 5.20
N GLY A 114 -7.72 -2.19 5.88
CA GLY A 114 -6.39 -1.62 6.05
C GLY A 114 -5.78 -1.25 4.70
N LEU A 115 -6.56 -0.57 3.84
CA LEU A 115 -6.20 -0.26 2.45
C LEU A 115 -6.41 1.22 2.14
N GLY A 116 -5.43 1.86 1.52
CA GLY A 116 -5.53 3.20 0.94
C GLY A 116 -5.31 3.12 -0.56
N VAL A 117 -6.05 3.93 -1.31
CA VAL A 117 -5.97 4.03 -2.76
C VAL A 117 -5.71 5.48 -3.09
N TYR A 118 -4.64 5.73 -3.84
CA TYR A 118 -4.33 7.06 -4.35
C TYR A 118 -4.62 7.10 -5.85
N ALA A 119 -5.51 8.02 -6.24
CA ALA A 119 -5.92 8.31 -7.60
C ALA A 119 -6.17 9.83 -7.68
N PRO A 120 -5.14 10.64 -8.01
CA PRO A 120 -5.24 12.11 -7.91
C PRO A 120 -6.35 12.70 -8.78
N GLU A 121 -6.67 12.04 -9.88
CA GLU A 121 -7.74 12.44 -10.80
C GLU A 121 -9.05 11.67 -10.54
N ALA A 122 -9.29 11.19 -9.32
CA ALA A 122 -10.46 10.36 -8.95
C ALA A 122 -11.84 10.98 -9.28
N GLY A 123 -11.90 12.29 -9.54
CA GLY A 123 -13.10 12.99 -10.00
C GLY A 123 -13.38 12.88 -11.50
N ASP A 124 -12.42 12.40 -12.29
CA ASP A 124 -12.49 12.34 -13.75
C ASP A 124 -12.89 10.96 -14.26
N ASP A 125 -13.58 10.94 -15.41
CA ASP A 125 -13.94 9.71 -16.09
C ASP A 125 -12.68 8.97 -16.56
N GLY A 126 -12.53 7.71 -16.15
CA GLY A 126 -11.39 6.88 -16.54
C GLY A 126 -10.11 7.14 -15.73
N ALA A 127 -10.20 7.80 -14.57
CA ALA A 127 -9.09 8.01 -13.67
C ALA A 127 -8.32 6.71 -13.37
N GLU A 128 -6.99 6.81 -13.38
CA GLU A 128 -6.08 5.71 -13.06
C GLU A 128 -5.74 5.68 -11.57
N VAL A 129 -5.41 4.50 -11.08
CA VAL A 129 -4.89 4.31 -9.73
C VAL A 129 -3.37 4.41 -9.77
N GLU A 130 -2.81 5.39 -9.06
CA GLU A 130 -1.37 5.61 -9.03
C GLU A 130 -0.66 4.77 -7.98
N SER A 131 -1.26 4.63 -6.79
CA SER A 131 -0.69 3.79 -5.75
C SER A 131 -1.75 3.09 -4.89
N ILE A 132 -1.34 1.96 -4.33
CA ILE A 132 -2.10 1.18 -3.35
C ILE A 132 -1.25 1.05 -2.10
N MET A 133 -1.80 1.43 -0.96
CA MET A 133 -1.20 1.22 0.34
C MET A 133 -1.97 0.15 1.13
N VAL A 134 -1.26 -0.80 1.74
CA VAL A 134 -1.81 -1.69 2.78
C VAL A 134 -1.17 -1.31 4.11
N PHE A 135 -1.97 -1.25 5.17
CA PHE A 135 -1.51 -0.79 6.49
C PHE A 135 -2.12 -1.60 7.64
N ARG A 136 -1.45 -1.56 8.80
CA ARG A 136 -1.85 -2.24 10.03
C ARG A 136 -3.07 -1.60 10.68
N ASP A 137 -3.65 -2.32 11.65
CA ASP A 137 -4.62 -1.74 12.58
C ASP A 137 -4.05 -0.53 13.33
N GLY A 138 -4.87 0.52 13.42
CA GLY A 138 -4.53 1.78 14.09
C GLY A 138 -3.41 2.56 13.43
N TYR A 139 -3.23 2.43 12.11
CA TYR A 139 -2.29 3.25 11.35
C TYR A 139 -2.66 4.75 11.42
N TYR A 140 -3.94 5.07 11.23
CA TYR A 140 -4.44 6.45 11.29
C TYR A 140 -4.80 6.95 12.71
N ASP A 141 -4.66 6.12 13.74
CA ASP A 141 -4.98 6.48 15.14
C ASP A 141 -3.82 7.24 15.84
N SER A 142 -2.77 7.62 15.09
CA SER A 142 -1.46 8.05 15.61
C SER A 142 -1.24 9.56 15.52
#